data_AF-A0A7J6XP12-F1
#
_entry.id   AF-A0A7J6XP12-F1
#
_cell.length_a   1.000
_cell.length_b   1.000
_cell.length_c   1.000
_cell.angle_alpha   90.00
_cell.angle_beta   90.00
_cell.angle_gamma   90.00
#
_symmetry.space_group_name_H-M   'P 1'
#
loop_
_entity.id
_entity.type
_entity.pdbx_description
1 polymer ?
#
loop_
_entity_poly.entity_id
_entity_poly.type
_entity_poly.pdbx_seq_one_letter_code
_entity_poly.pdbx_strand_id
1 'polypeptide(L)'
;MNGHADRSLTSPAAAAVPSHRVLPCPPAHHPPPSSLPSDCSTSLQGISQATAEAMRRRTMTVVVVLLILLCGEDVRAEYSVQLATTALYYAKAAYCKAEAISSWTCASCARNPGLQKVRVFTNATHSTQAFVGVNESMIVVSFRGTRDINNWINNLDYIRVAYIQDGCVGCLVHTGFDCELKSLWAEMWGYLQELVAEKGIEGILITGHSLGGAMATIAAANLMSQNSLFPSAVKVLLYMFGQPRVGNEAFANWLLASFCRGGHELYRVTHKRDVVPHLPPMFVGYLHVPHEVWYDNDGDTVHKNCTDIFGTPCSALTANEDPNCSGSIYPTSIEDHLKYLGVCTACSCDPGEAISDEELRLPPELERIVAMDYIYQQSRHMRRFPSSPRFTKSLEARRRK
;
A
#
# COMPACT_ATOMS: atom_id res chain seq x y z
N MET A 1 38.85 -63.53 6.75
CA MET A 1 38.51 -63.89 5.35
C MET A 1 38.72 -62.63 4.53
N ASN A 2 39.94 -62.47 4.00
CA ASN A 2 40.31 -62.64 2.57
C ASN A 2 39.63 -61.57 1.69
N GLY A 3 40.30 -60.74 0.90
CA GLY A 3 41.71 -60.54 0.52
C GLY A 3 41.83 -59.15 -0.15
N HIS A 4 42.99 -58.48 -0.08
CA HIS A 4 43.96 -58.29 -1.19
C HIS A 4 43.40 -57.62 -2.45
N ALA A 5 44.05 -56.70 -3.16
CA ALA A 5 45.24 -55.85 -2.99
C ALA A 5 45.32 -55.03 -4.31
N ASP A 6 45.67 -53.75 -4.21
CA ASP A 6 46.69 -53.06 -5.02
C ASP A 6 46.55 -52.96 -6.57
N ARG A 7 46.45 -51.74 -7.11
CA ARG A 7 47.54 -51.08 -7.88
C ARG A 7 47.17 -49.73 -8.49
N SER A 8 48.22 -48.91 -8.50
CA SER A 8 48.48 -47.60 -9.12
C SER A 8 48.04 -47.41 -10.59
N LEU A 9 47.81 -46.15 -10.99
CA LEU A 9 48.53 -45.45 -12.08
C LEU A 9 47.96 -44.03 -12.38
N THR A 10 48.79 -43.03 -12.09
CA THR A 10 49.15 -41.84 -12.90
C THR A 10 48.11 -41.03 -13.69
N SER A 11 48.14 -39.70 -13.43
CA SER A 11 47.61 -38.61 -14.25
C SER A 11 48.12 -38.60 -15.69
N PRO A 12 47.34 -38.07 -16.66
CA PRO A 12 47.88 -37.58 -17.91
C PRO A 12 48.07 -36.06 -17.87
N ALA A 13 49.29 -35.64 -18.18
CA ALA A 13 49.63 -34.31 -18.67
C ALA A 13 49.13 -34.15 -20.11
N ALA A 14 48.64 -32.96 -20.48
CA ALA A 14 48.45 -32.56 -21.87
C ALA A 14 49.22 -31.27 -22.13
N ALA A 15 50.09 -31.34 -23.13
CA ALA A 15 51.09 -30.35 -23.49
C ALA A 15 50.67 -29.50 -24.69
N ALA A 16 51.12 -28.24 -24.65
CA ALA A 16 51.70 -27.40 -25.71
C ALA A 16 50.97 -27.17 -27.07
N VAL A 17 50.75 -25.86 -27.27
CA VAL A 17 50.62 -25.05 -28.49
C VAL A 17 51.47 -25.49 -29.69
N PRO A 18 50.98 -25.25 -30.92
CA PRO A 18 51.83 -24.77 -32.01
C PRO A 18 51.30 -23.52 -32.72
N SER A 19 52.26 -22.73 -33.22
CA SER A 19 52.13 -21.44 -33.88
C SER A 19 52.03 -21.52 -35.41
N HIS A 20 51.42 -20.46 -35.97
CA HIS A 20 51.63 -19.86 -37.31
C HIS A 20 51.29 -20.66 -38.59
N ARG A 21 50.44 -20.06 -39.43
CA ARG A 21 50.86 -19.40 -40.68
C ARG A 21 49.76 -18.57 -41.34
N VAL A 22 50.15 -17.38 -41.77
CA VAL A 22 49.43 -16.40 -42.58
C VAL A 22 49.55 -16.79 -44.05
N LEU A 23 48.46 -16.66 -44.83
CA LEU A 23 48.50 -16.65 -46.30
C LEU A 23 47.58 -15.54 -46.86
N PRO A 24 47.92 -14.97 -48.03
CA PRO A 24 47.52 -13.62 -48.43
C PRO A 24 46.29 -13.57 -49.37
N CYS A 25 45.63 -12.41 -49.43
CA CYS A 25 44.60 -12.09 -50.42
C CYS A 25 45.21 -11.72 -51.80
N PRO A 26 44.50 -11.94 -52.93
CA PRO A 26 44.96 -11.67 -54.29
C PRO A 26 44.75 -10.21 -54.74
N PRO A 27 45.32 -9.79 -55.89
CA PRO A 27 45.70 -8.40 -56.15
C PRO A 27 44.59 -7.53 -56.74
N ALA A 28 44.70 -6.22 -56.47
CA ALA A 28 43.87 -5.18 -57.08
C ALA A 28 44.41 -4.81 -58.48
N HIS A 29 43.51 -4.78 -59.47
CA HIS A 29 43.76 -4.24 -60.80
C HIS A 29 43.60 -2.71 -60.79
N HIS A 30 44.58 -2.00 -61.36
CA HIS A 30 44.49 -0.59 -61.74
C HIS A 30 43.83 -0.41 -63.12
N PRO A 31 43.06 0.68 -63.31
CA PRO A 31 42.94 1.36 -64.60
C PRO A 31 43.57 2.78 -64.59
N PRO A 32 43.75 3.42 -65.76
CA PRO A 32 44.73 4.50 -66.02
C PRO A 32 44.16 5.92 -65.76
N PRO A 33 44.97 7.00 -65.88
CA PRO A 33 44.61 8.34 -65.43
C PRO A 33 43.94 9.21 -66.52
N SER A 34 43.45 10.38 -66.08
CA SER A 34 42.79 11.50 -66.79
C SER A 34 41.26 11.50 -66.61
N SER A 35 40.58 12.57 -66.19
CA SER A 35 40.86 14.01 -66.20
C SER A 35 40.03 14.71 -65.11
N LEU A 36 40.52 15.86 -64.62
CA LEU A 36 39.80 16.78 -63.72
C LEU A 36 38.48 17.27 -64.35
N PRO A 37 37.47 17.56 -63.52
CA PRO A 37 37.13 18.97 -63.35
C PRO A 37 36.95 19.40 -61.89
N SER A 38 37.28 20.67 -61.70
CA SER A 38 36.98 21.55 -60.58
C SER A 38 35.55 21.37 -60.03
N ASP A 39 35.45 21.01 -58.75
CA ASP A 39 34.76 21.83 -57.73
C ASP A 39 34.70 21.09 -56.39
N CYS A 40 35.61 21.48 -55.49
CA CYS A 40 35.65 20.99 -54.11
C CYS A 40 35.31 22.15 -53.18
N SER A 41 34.01 22.41 -52.93
CA SER A 41 33.61 23.36 -51.87
C SER A 41 32.25 23.10 -51.20
N THR A 42 31.49 22.06 -51.58
CA THR A 42 30.13 21.85 -51.03
C THR A 42 29.91 20.57 -50.20
N SER A 43 30.93 19.75 -49.93
CA SER A 43 30.76 18.47 -49.22
C SER A 43 31.16 18.47 -47.73
N LEU A 44 31.90 19.47 -47.25
CA LEU A 44 32.38 19.50 -45.85
C LEU A 44 31.42 20.17 -44.85
N GLN A 45 30.44 20.94 -45.32
CA GLN A 45 29.46 21.60 -44.44
C GLN A 45 28.31 20.67 -44.01
N GLY A 46 27.89 19.72 -44.85
CA GLY A 46 26.79 18.80 -44.55
C GLY A 46 27.12 17.72 -43.50
N ILE A 47 28.38 17.25 -43.47
CA ILE A 47 28.82 16.20 -42.52
C ILE A 47 29.03 16.79 -41.12
N SER A 48 29.47 18.05 -41.02
CA SER A 48 29.63 18.77 -39.75
C SER A 48 28.28 19.09 -39.09
N GLN A 49 27.27 19.51 -39.87
CA GLN A 49 25.94 19.80 -39.34
C GLN A 49 25.19 18.53 -38.93
N ALA A 50 25.25 17.45 -39.73
CA ALA A 50 24.61 16.18 -39.40
C ALA A 50 25.19 15.50 -38.15
N THR A 51 26.50 15.62 -37.94
CA THR A 51 27.17 15.09 -36.73
C THR A 51 26.91 15.95 -35.49
N ALA A 52 26.85 17.27 -35.64
CA ALA A 52 26.46 18.18 -34.55
C ALA A 52 24.99 18.01 -34.15
N GLU A 53 24.08 17.80 -35.09
CA GLU A 53 22.67 17.51 -34.81
C GLU A 53 22.47 16.13 -34.18
N ALA A 54 23.19 15.10 -34.64
CA ALA A 54 23.16 13.78 -34.04
C ALA A 54 23.72 13.78 -32.60
N MET A 55 24.79 14.54 -32.36
CA MET A 55 25.34 14.75 -31.02
C MET A 55 24.38 15.55 -30.15
N ARG A 56 23.79 16.63 -30.64
CA ARG A 56 22.80 17.44 -29.90
C ARG A 56 21.53 16.66 -29.57
N ARG A 57 21.07 15.77 -30.46
CA ARG A 57 19.96 14.83 -30.20
C ARG A 57 20.34 13.82 -29.13
N ARG A 58 21.52 13.18 -29.22
CA ARG A 58 22.00 12.23 -28.20
C ARG A 58 22.21 12.90 -26.84
N THR A 59 22.79 14.10 -26.81
CA THR A 59 22.97 14.89 -25.59
C THR A 59 21.62 15.35 -25.03
N MET A 60 20.65 15.77 -25.86
CA MET A 60 19.27 16.03 -25.41
C MET A 60 18.61 14.77 -24.86
N THR A 61 18.72 13.63 -25.52
CA THR A 61 18.14 12.37 -25.02
C THR A 61 18.78 11.95 -23.69
N VAL A 62 20.10 12.06 -23.56
CA VAL A 62 20.80 11.76 -22.31
C VAL A 62 20.43 12.74 -21.20
N VAL A 63 20.30 14.04 -21.51
CA VAL A 63 19.86 15.07 -20.55
C VAL A 63 18.39 14.89 -20.19
N VAL A 64 17.51 14.51 -21.12
CA VAL A 64 16.09 14.21 -20.83
C VAL A 64 15.96 12.93 -20.01
N VAL A 65 16.74 11.89 -20.30
CA VAL A 65 16.78 10.67 -19.47
C VAL A 65 17.35 10.96 -18.09
N LEU A 66 18.42 11.76 -17.98
CA LEU A 66 18.95 12.22 -16.70
C LEU A 66 17.94 13.11 -15.97
N LEU A 67 17.21 13.99 -16.65
CA LEU A 67 16.14 14.79 -16.05
C LEU A 67 14.94 13.94 -15.67
N ILE A 68 14.58 12.87 -16.38
CA ILE A 68 13.54 11.93 -15.95
C ILE A 68 14.02 11.09 -14.75
N LEU A 69 15.31 10.75 -14.69
CA LEU A 69 15.92 10.04 -13.55
C LEU A 69 16.16 10.96 -12.33
N LEU A 70 16.36 12.27 -12.55
CA LEU A 70 16.60 13.28 -11.51
C LEU A 70 15.33 14.03 -11.09
N CYS A 71 14.33 14.11 -11.97
CA CYS A 71 12.98 14.67 -11.75
C CYS A 71 11.91 13.57 -11.74
N GLY A 72 12.30 12.31 -11.50
CA GLY A 72 11.39 11.30 -10.98
C GLY A 72 10.96 11.69 -9.59
N GLU A 73 10.25 12.81 -9.46
CA GLU A 73 9.36 13.01 -8.34
C GLU A 73 8.43 11.80 -8.37
N ASP A 74 8.44 11.01 -7.30
CA ASP A 74 7.44 9.96 -7.08
C ASP A 74 6.08 10.65 -7.08
N VAL A 75 5.46 10.77 -8.26
CA VAL A 75 4.10 11.27 -8.42
C VAL A 75 3.20 10.20 -7.82
N ARG A 76 2.93 10.33 -6.52
CA ARG A 76 1.91 9.54 -5.83
C ARG A 76 0.59 9.80 -6.54
N ALA A 77 -0.10 8.72 -6.93
CA ALA A 77 -1.42 8.83 -7.52
C ALA A 77 -2.36 9.50 -6.52
N GLU A 78 -3.09 10.51 -6.99
CA GLU A 78 -4.09 11.22 -6.19
C GLU A 78 -5.23 10.28 -5.80
N TYR A 79 -5.82 10.50 -4.62
CA TYR A 79 -6.96 9.73 -4.14
C TYR A 79 -8.11 9.76 -5.15
N SER A 80 -8.58 8.59 -5.57
CA SER A 80 -9.71 8.43 -6.48
C SER A 80 -10.96 8.02 -5.71
N VAL A 81 -11.96 8.90 -5.65
CA VAL A 81 -13.28 8.59 -5.10
C VAL A 81 -13.88 7.37 -5.80
N GLN A 82 -13.74 7.26 -7.13
CA GLN A 82 -14.27 6.12 -7.88
C GLN A 82 -13.62 4.79 -7.45
N LEU A 83 -12.30 4.76 -7.30
CA LEU A 83 -11.59 3.55 -6.85
C LEU A 83 -11.94 3.23 -5.40
N ALA A 84 -12.06 4.24 -4.54
CA ALA A 84 -12.50 4.06 -3.16
C ALA A 84 -13.94 3.51 -3.09
N THR A 85 -14.87 4.01 -3.90
CA THR A 85 -16.23 3.47 -3.98
C THR A 85 -16.23 2.02 -4.45
N THR A 86 -15.43 1.67 -5.46
CA THR A 86 -15.28 0.28 -5.93
C THR A 86 -14.74 -0.62 -4.81
N ALA A 87 -13.69 -0.18 -4.11
CA ALA A 87 -13.11 -0.90 -2.98
C ALA A 87 -14.12 -1.06 -1.82
N LEU A 88 -14.89 -0.03 -1.52
CA LEU A 88 -15.94 -0.09 -0.51
C LEU A 88 -17.00 -1.14 -0.86
N TYR A 89 -17.42 -1.25 -2.12
CA TYR A 89 -18.38 -2.29 -2.52
C TYR A 89 -17.82 -3.71 -2.39
N TYR A 90 -16.51 -3.89 -2.59
CA TYR A 90 -15.85 -5.17 -2.28
C TYR A 90 -15.79 -5.42 -0.76
N ALA A 91 -15.43 -4.42 0.04
CA ALA A 91 -15.43 -4.51 1.50
C ALA A 91 -16.83 -4.88 2.03
N LYS A 92 -17.87 -4.26 1.49
CA LYS A 92 -19.28 -4.55 1.76
C LYS A 92 -19.67 -5.98 1.37
N ALA A 93 -19.22 -6.45 0.20
CA ALA A 93 -19.47 -7.82 -0.25
C ALA A 93 -18.90 -8.87 0.70
N ALA A 94 -17.80 -8.57 1.41
CA ALA A 94 -17.23 -9.49 2.38
C ALA A 94 -18.18 -9.78 3.57
N TYR A 95 -19.20 -8.95 3.82
CA TYR A 95 -20.22 -9.20 4.84
C TYR A 95 -21.30 -10.19 4.42
N CYS A 96 -21.40 -10.50 3.13
CA CYS A 96 -22.39 -11.43 2.60
C CYS A 96 -22.11 -12.89 3.02
N LYS A 97 -23.06 -13.78 2.79
CA LYS A 97 -22.90 -15.22 3.04
C LYS A 97 -21.86 -15.80 2.09
N ALA A 98 -21.03 -16.71 2.60
CA ALA A 98 -19.92 -17.31 1.84
C ALA A 98 -20.40 -17.94 0.52
N GLU A 99 -21.54 -18.62 0.52
CA GLU A 99 -22.11 -19.28 -0.66
C GLU A 99 -22.53 -18.27 -1.74
N ALA A 100 -23.07 -17.12 -1.31
CA ALA A 100 -23.47 -16.04 -2.21
C ALA A 100 -22.26 -15.28 -2.78
N ILE A 101 -21.17 -15.18 -2.02
CA ILE A 101 -19.90 -14.61 -2.50
C ILE A 101 -19.24 -15.57 -3.49
N SER A 102 -19.14 -16.86 -3.16
CA SER A 102 -18.54 -17.88 -4.05
C SER A 102 -19.21 -17.96 -5.42
N SER A 103 -20.51 -17.71 -5.48
CA SER A 103 -21.27 -17.62 -6.75
C SER A 103 -21.36 -16.20 -7.33
N TRP A 104 -20.82 -15.21 -6.62
CA TRP A 104 -20.89 -13.78 -6.94
C TRP A 104 -22.32 -13.24 -7.18
N THR A 105 -23.30 -13.78 -6.45
CA THR A 105 -24.73 -13.47 -6.57
C THR A 105 -25.29 -12.62 -5.42
N CYS A 106 -24.43 -12.21 -4.49
CA CYS A 106 -24.85 -11.45 -3.31
C CYS A 106 -25.32 -10.02 -3.65
N ALA A 107 -26.10 -9.39 -2.76
CA ALA A 107 -26.63 -8.04 -2.98
C ALA A 107 -25.53 -6.99 -3.24
N SER A 108 -24.42 -7.08 -2.51
CA SER A 108 -23.25 -6.21 -2.74
C SER A 108 -22.44 -6.57 -3.99
N CYS A 109 -22.42 -7.85 -4.38
CA CYS A 109 -21.68 -8.37 -5.53
C CYS A 109 -22.16 -7.71 -6.83
N ALA A 110 -23.47 -7.42 -6.92
CA ALA A 110 -24.10 -6.77 -8.07
C ALA A 110 -23.52 -5.39 -8.41
N ARG A 111 -22.80 -4.74 -7.49
CA ARG A 111 -22.15 -3.45 -7.74
C ARG A 111 -20.84 -3.57 -8.52
N ASN A 112 -20.21 -4.74 -8.48
CA ASN A 112 -18.99 -5.07 -9.20
C ASN A 112 -19.16 -6.40 -9.96
N PRO A 113 -20.02 -6.48 -11.00
CA PRO A 113 -20.41 -7.76 -11.62
C PRO A 113 -19.27 -8.48 -12.37
N GLY A 114 -18.15 -7.79 -12.62
CA GLY A 114 -17.00 -8.32 -13.38
C GLY A 114 -16.06 -9.24 -12.60
N LEU A 115 -16.26 -9.45 -11.29
CA LEU A 115 -15.36 -10.29 -10.50
C LEU A 115 -15.54 -11.77 -10.87
N GLN A 116 -14.44 -12.41 -11.24
CA GLN A 116 -14.34 -13.82 -11.61
C GLN A 116 -13.35 -14.54 -10.70
N LYS A 117 -13.24 -15.87 -10.85
CA LYS A 117 -12.31 -16.71 -10.07
C LYS A 117 -12.45 -16.46 -8.56
N VAL A 118 -13.69 -16.35 -8.09
CA VAL A 118 -13.95 -16.01 -6.69
C VAL A 118 -13.71 -17.23 -5.81
N ARG A 119 -12.87 -17.09 -4.80
CA ARG A 119 -12.70 -18.05 -3.71
C ARG A 119 -12.92 -17.36 -2.38
N VAL A 120 -13.70 -17.99 -1.51
CA VAL A 120 -14.00 -17.51 -0.16
C VAL A 120 -13.19 -18.33 0.85
N PHE A 121 -12.63 -17.66 1.83
CA PHE A 121 -11.83 -18.22 2.91
C PHE A 121 -12.54 -17.91 4.23
N THR A 122 -12.74 -18.94 5.06
CA THR A 122 -13.43 -18.77 6.35
C THR A 122 -12.74 -19.57 7.43
N ASN A 123 -12.71 -19.02 8.64
CA ASN A 123 -12.35 -19.78 9.82
C ASN A 123 -13.47 -19.62 10.87
N ALA A 124 -14.19 -20.71 11.13
CA ALA A 124 -15.32 -20.70 12.05
C ALA A 124 -14.90 -20.38 13.51
N THR A 125 -13.73 -20.87 13.94
CA THR A 125 -13.20 -20.64 15.28
C THR A 125 -12.91 -19.17 15.53
N HIS A 126 -12.39 -18.48 14.52
CA HIS A 126 -12.09 -17.05 14.61
C HIS A 126 -13.23 -16.15 14.11
N SER A 127 -14.33 -16.73 13.60
CA SER A 127 -15.40 -15.98 12.92
C SER A 127 -14.87 -15.02 11.84
N THR A 128 -13.83 -15.43 11.12
CA THR A 128 -13.19 -14.64 10.06
C THR A 128 -13.68 -15.08 8.68
N GLN A 129 -13.77 -14.12 7.76
CA GLN A 129 -14.14 -14.35 6.38
C GLN A 129 -13.41 -13.38 5.46
N ALA A 130 -12.89 -13.89 4.36
CA ALA A 130 -12.31 -13.10 3.28
C ALA A 130 -12.69 -13.71 1.93
N PHE A 131 -12.52 -12.96 0.86
CA PHE A 131 -12.54 -13.52 -0.49
C PHE A 131 -11.42 -12.97 -1.33
N VAL A 132 -11.04 -13.74 -2.34
CA VAL A 132 -10.12 -13.35 -3.41
C VAL A 132 -10.83 -13.58 -4.74
N GLY A 133 -10.67 -12.66 -5.69
CA GLY A 133 -11.14 -12.82 -7.06
C GLY A 133 -10.33 -11.97 -8.03
N VAL A 134 -10.66 -12.03 -9.31
CA VAL A 134 -10.00 -11.26 -10.37
C VAL A 134 -11.04 -10.46 -11.14
N ASN A 135 -10.83 -9.16 -11.28
CA ASN A 135 -11.61 -8.29 -12.15
C ASN A 135 -10.65 -7.63 -13.14
N GLU A 136 -10.78 -7.96 -14.42
CA GLU A 136 -9.85 -7.54 -15.47
C GLU A 136 -8.38 -7.89 -15.12
N SER A 137 -7.49 -6.89 -15.02
CA SER A 137 -6.07 -7.07 -14.66
C SER A 137 -5.80 -6.96 -13.15
N MET A 138 -6.84 -6.86 -12.32
CA MET A 138 -6.74 -6.62 -10.88
C MET A 138 -7.19 -7.82 -10.06
N ILE A 139 -6.32 -8.34 -9.21
CA ILE A 139 -6.70 -9.25 -8.13
C ILE A 139 -7.36 -8.41 -7.04
N VAL A 140 -8.50 -8.87 -6.52
CA VAL A 140 -9.20 -8.24 -5.40
C VAL A 140 -9.11 -9.15 -4.20
N VAL A 141 -8.65 -8.61 -3.06
CA VAL A 141 -8.62 -9.28 -1.77
C VAL A 141 -9.46 -8.46 -0.81
N SER A 142 -10.51 -9.06 -0.24
CA SER A 142 -11.41 -8.34 0.65
C SER A 142 -11.68 -9.10 1.92
N PHE A 143 -11.53 -8.42 3.05
CA PHE A 143 -11.72 -8.98 4.39
C PHE A 143 -12.98 -8.41 5.04
N ARG A 144 -13.76 -9.30 5.67
CA ARG A 144 -14.93 -8.91 6.46
C ARG A 144 -14.48 -8.36 7.82
N GLY A 145 -15.14 -7.33 8.31
CA GLY A 145 -15.04 -6.95 9.72
C GLY A 145 -15.91 -7.81 10.65
N THR A 146 -16.08 -7.35 11.89
CA THR A 146 -16.95 -8.02 12.86
C THR A 146 -18.42 -7.82 12.49
N ARG A 147 -19.26 -8.84 12.70
CA ARG A 147 -20.72 -8.70 12.61
C ARG A 147 -21.32 -8.00 13.84
N ASP A 148 -20.68 -8.17 14.99
CA ASP A 148 -21.05 -7.54 16.24
C ASP A 148 -19.94 -6.58 16.66
N ILE A 149 -20.05 -5.35 16.16
CA ILE A 149 -19.07 -4.32 16.44
C ILE A 149 -19.07 -3.89 17.90
N ASN A 150 -20.23 -3.91 18.55
CA ASN A 150 -20.35 -3.53 19.96
C ASN A 150 -19.59 -4.50 20.83
N ASN A 151 -19.77 -5.81 20.60
CA ASN A 151 -19.01 -6.81 21.31
C ASN A 151 -17.51 -6.68 21.04
N TRP A 152 -17.10 -6.39 19.80
CA TRP A 152 -15.69 -6.18 19.48
C TRP A 152 -15.10 -4.97 20.23
N ILE A 153 -15.79 -3.83 20.18
CA ILE A 153 -15.39 -2.59 20.83
C ILE A 153 -15.27 -2.79 22.35
N ASN A 154 -16.21 -3.52 22.96
CA ASN A 154 -16.23 -3.80 24.41
C ASN A 154 -15.09 -4.72 24.86
N ASN A 155 -14.69 -5.67 24.02
CA ASN A 155 -13.68 -6.69 24.36
C ASN A 155 -12.31 -6.41 23.74
N LEU A 156 -12.13 -5.26 23.09
CA LEU A 156 -10.89 -4.91 22.44
C LEU A 156 -9.77 -4.79 23.48
N ASP A 157 -8.87 -5.77 23.50
CA ASP A 157 -7.59 -5.64 24.18
C ASP A 157 -6.61 -4.80 23.35
N TYR A 158 -5.49 -4.40 23.94
CA TYR A 158 -4.46 -3.60 23.27
C TYR A 158 -3.13 -4.36 23.14
N ILE A 159 -3.19 -5.70 23.24
CA ILE A 159 -2.00 -6.55 23.28
C ILE A 159 -1.38 -6.57 21.90
N ARG A 160 -0.06 -6.33 21.88
CA ARG A 160 0.74 -6.37 20.68
C ARG A 160 1.61 -7.61 20.65
N VAL A 161 1.83 -8.11 19.44
CA VAL A 161 2.77 -9.19 19.12
C VAL A 161 3.84 -8.66 18.17
N ALA A 162 5.03 -9.26 18.20
CA ALA A 162 6.10 -8.93 17.27
C ALA A 162 5.69 -9.25 15.82
N TYR A 163 5.83 -8.27 14.94
CA TYR A 163 5.71 -8.45 13.50
C TYR A 163 7.11 -8.62 12.91
N ILE A 164 7.47 -9.87 12.61
CA ILE A 164 8.84 -10.23 12.20
C ILE A 164 8.87 -10.36 10.68
N GLN A 165 9.42 -9.35 10.02
CA GLN A 165 9.70 -9.33 8.58
C GLN A 165 11.00 -8.61 8.31
N ASP A 166 11.60 -8.87 7.16
CA ASP A 166 12.84 -8.21 6.74
C ASP A 166 12.66 -6.68 6.69
N GLY A 167 13.59 -5.97 7.33
CA GLY A 167 13.58 -4.51 7.43
C GLY A 167 12.61 -3.93 8.47
N CYS A 168 11.73 -4.72 9.09
CA CYS A 168 10.74 -4.24 10.07
C CYS A 168 11.28 -4.34 11.51
N VAL A 169 12.25 -3.50 11.87
CA VAL A 169 12.88 -3.54 13.20
C VAL A 169 11.97 -2.92 14.26
N GLY A 170 11.67 -3.66 15.32
CA GLY A 170 10.83 -3.20 16.43
C GLY A 170 9.33 -3.08 16.09
N CYS A 171 8.92 -3.66 14.96
CA CYS A 171 7.53 -3.65 14.53
C CYS A 171 6.65 -4.52 15.44
N LEU A 172 5.54 -3.94 15.85
CA LEU A 172 4.53 -4.59 16.67
C LEU A 172 3.16 -4.38 16.03
N VAL A 173 2.34 -5.42 15.98
CA VAL A 173 0.96 -5.38 15.49
C VAL A 173 0.02 -5.93 16.57
N HIS A 174 -1.26 -5.57 16.50
CA HIS A 174 -2.27 -6.10 17.40
C HIS A 174 -2.38 -7.62 17.29
N THR A 175 -2.36 -8.33 18.42
CA THR A 175 -2.37 -9.81 18.46
C THR A 175 -3.62 -10.39 17.81
N GLY A 176 -4.81 -9.88 18.14
CA GLY A 176 -6.08 -10.33 17.55
C GLY A 176 -6.11 -10.25 16.02
N PHE A 177 -5.75 -9.09 15.44
CA PHE A 177 -5.77 -8.88 13.99
C PHE A 177 -4.78 -9.80 13.27
N ASP A 178 -3.59 -9.99 13.85
CA ASP A 178 -2.57 -10.90 13.31
C ASP A 178 -3.04 -12.37 13.39
N CYS A 179 -3.63 -12.80 14.51
CA CYS A 179 -4.19 -14.14 14.65
C CYS A 179 -5.31 -14.42 13.65
N GLU A 180 -6.23 -13.47 13.46
CA GLU A 180 -7.34 -13.58 12.52
C GLU A 180 -6.85 -13.70 11.08
N LEU A 181 -5.92 -12.86 10.66
CA LEU A 181 -5.33 -12.97 9.32
C LEU A 181 -4.60 -14.30 9.15
N LYS A 182 -3.75 -14.69 10.12
CA LYS A 182 -3.01 -15.96 10.07
C LYS A 182 -3.92 -17.18 9.94
N SER A 183 -5.14 -17.11 10.48
CA SER A 183 -6.14 -18.18 10.37
C SER A 183 -6.59 -18.44 8.92
N LEU A 184 -6.42 -17.48 8.01
CA LEU A 184 -6.77 -17.55 6.60
C LEU A 184 -5.54 -17.54 5.67
N TRP A 185 -4.44 -16.92 6.13
CA TRP A 185 -3.33 -16.50 5.28
C TRP A 185 -2.65 -17.64 4.51
N ALA A 186 -2.46 -18.80 5.13
CA ALA A 186 -1.74 -19.91 4.47
C ALA A 186 -2.43 -20.37 3.17
N GLU A 187 -3.76 -20.51 3.19
CA GLU A 187 -4.54 -20.92 2.01
C GLU A 187 -4.69 -19.76 1.02
N MET A 188 -4.94 -18.54 1.52
CA MET A 188 -5.05 -17.35 0.69
C MET A 188 -3.75 -17.07 -0.07
N TRP A 189 -2.61 -17.24 0.61
CA TRP A 189 -1.29 -16.99 0.05
C TRP A 189 -1.00 -17.90 -1.15
N GLY A 190 -1.28 -19.21 -1.02
CA GLY A 190 -1.13 -20.14 -2.14
C GLY A 190 -1.98 -19.73 -3.35
N TYR A 191 -3.22 -19.32 -3.11
CA TYR A 191 -4.11 -18.88 -4.19
C TYR A 191 -3.68 -17.54 -4.82
N LEU A 192 -3.16 -16.61 -4.04
CA LEU A 192 -2.62 -15.34 -4.56
C LEU A 192 -1.40 -15.58 -5.47
N GLN A 193 -0.53 -16.53 -5.10
CA GLN A 193 0.61 -16.90 -5.93
C GLN A 193 0.17 -17.51 -7.27
N GLU A 194 -0.87 -18.35 -7.27
CA GLU A 194 -1.47 -18.90 -8.49
C GLU A 194 -1.98 -17.79 -9.42
N LEU A 195 -2.75 -16.84 -8.87
CA LEU A 195 -3.33 -15.76 -9.66
C LEU A 195 -2.27 -14.80 -10.22
N VAL A 196 -1.27 -14.43 -9.42
CA VAL A 196 -0.19 -13.53 -9.87
C VAL A 196 0.68 -14.15 -10.96
N ALA A 197 0.81 -15.48 -11.00
CA ALA A 197 1.53 -16.16 -12.05
C ALA A 197 0.80 -16.10 -13.42
N GLU A 198 -0.46 -15.69 -13.45
CA GLU A 198 -1.22 -15.53 -14.70
C GLU A 198 -0.77 -14.30 -15.49
N LYS A 199 -0.85 -14.39 -16.83
CA LYS A 199 -0.51 -13.27 -17.70
C LYS A 199 -1.59 -12.19 -17.64
N GLY A 200 -1.16 -10.94 -17.55
CA GLY A 200 -2.05 -9.77 -17.62
C GLY A 200 -2.52 -9.24 -16.26
N ILE A 201 -2.03 -9.79 -15.15
CA ILE A 201 -2.23 -9.18 -13.83
C ILE A 201 -1.30 -7.97 -13.69
N GLU A 202 -1.90 -6.82 -13.41
CA GLU A 202 -1.23 -5.52 -13.28
C GLU A 202 -1.24 -5.00 -11.83
N GLY A 203 -2.14 -5.52 -10.99
CA GLY A 203 -2.19 -5.11 -9.60
C GLY A 203 -3.07 -5.97 -8.69
N ILE A 204 -2.96 -5.66 -7.40
CA ILE A 204 -3.72 -6.27 -6.31
C ILE A 204 -4.40 -5.13 -5.54
N LEU A 205 -5.73 -5.12 -5.54
CA LEU A 205 -6.56 -4.27 -4.69
C LEU A 205 -6.89 -5.04 -3.41
N ILE A 206 -6.46 -4.51 -2.27
CA ILE A 206 -6.71 -5.06 -0.96
C ILE A 206 -7.64 -4.10 -0.22
N THR A 207 -8.71 -4.61 0.34
CA THR A 207 -9.69 -3.77 1.03
C THR A 207 -10.36 -4.46 2.19
N GLY A 208 -11.00 -3.66 3.03
CA GLY A 208 -11.75 -4.12 4.17
C GLY A 208 -12.32 -2.95 4.95
N HIS A 209 -13.41 -3.22 5.64
CA HIS A 209 -14.07 -2.28 6.55
C HIS A 209 -13.87 -2.74 8.00
N SER A 210 -13.72 -1.80 8.93
CA SER A 210 -13.56 -2.11 10.36
C SER A 210 -12.34 -3.01 10.62
N LEU A 211 -12.49 -4.06 11.43
CA LEU A 211 -11.55 -5.16 11.62
C LEU A 211 -11.03 -5.75 10.28
N GLY A 212 -11.84 -5.76 9.23
CA GLY A 212 -11.43 -6.17 7.89
C GLY A 212 -10.33 -5.27 7.31
N GLY A 213 -10.38 -3.96 7.58
CA GLY A 213 -9.32 -3.03 7.18
C GLY A 213 -8.01 -3.27 7.96
N ALA A 214 -8.09 -3.72 9.21
CA ALA A 214 -6.91 -4.13 9.97
C ALA A 214 -6.24 -5.37 9.38
N MET A 215 -7.02 -6.41 9.06
CA MET A 215 -6.52 -7.58 8.33
C MET A 215 -5.95 -7.21 6.96
N ALA A 216 -6.62 -6.32 6.21
CA ALA A 216 -6.14 -5.81 4.93
C ALA A 216 -4.77 -5.11 5.05
N THR A 217 -4.56 -4.35 6.13
CA THR A 217 -3.26 -3.70 6.41
C THR A 217 -2.14 -4.73 6.61
N ILE A 218 -2.37 -5.76 7.43
CA ILE A 218 -1.37 -6.80 7.69
C ILE A 218 -1.15 -7.67 6.44
N ALA A 219 -2.21 -7.95 5.67
CA ALA A 219 -2.12 -8.67 4.40
C ALA A 219 -1.26 -7.90 3.38
N ALA A 220 -1.47 -6.59 3.27
CA ALA A 220 -0.63 -5.72 2.45
C ALA A 220 0.83 -5.70 2.95
N ALA A 221 1.04 -5.63 4.25
CA ALA A 221 2.38 -5.71 4.84
C ALA A 221 3.09 -7.02 4.48
N ASN A 222 2.39 -8.16 4.55
CA ASN A 222 2.93 -9.46 4.16
C ASN A 222 3.24 -9.55 2.66
N LEU A 223 2.46 -8.91 1.81
CA LEU A 223 2.73 -8.83 0.37
C LEU A 223 3.98 -7.98 0.11
N MET A 224 4.08 -6.82 0.75
CA MET A 224 5.21 -5.91 0.60
C MET A 224 6.52 -6.48 1.15
N SER A 225 6.49 -7.30 2.21
CA SER A 225 7.69 -7.98 2.70
C SER A 225 8.20 -9.06 1.74
N GLN A 226 7.33 -9.56 0.85
CA GLN A 226 7.63 -10.62 -0.11
C GLN A 226 7.79 -10.09 -1.54
N ASN A 227 8.16 -8.82 -1.72
CA ASN A 227 8.27 -8.14 -3.02
C ASN A 227 9.16 -8.87 -4.05
N SER A 228 10.09 -9.72 -3.62
CA SER A 228 10.89 -10.57 -4.53
C SER A 228 10.09 -11.66 -5.25
N LEU A 229 8.90 -12.00 -4.76
CA LEU A 229 8.01 -13.02 -5.33
C LEU A 229 6.97 -12.46 -6.29
N PHE A 230 6.79 -11.13 -6.33
CA PHE A 230 5.88 -10.47 -7.25
C PHE A 230 6.67 -9.81 -8.38
N PRO A 231 6.23 -9.92 -9.65
CA PRO A 231 6.82 -9.13 -10.72
C PRO A 231 6.79 -7.66 -10.31
N SER A 232 7.90 -6.94 -10.47
CA SER A 232 8.03 -5.54 -10.04
C SER A 232 7.05 -4.56 -10.70
N ALA A 233 6.25 -5.03 -11.66
CA ALA A 233 5.17 -4.30 -12.32
C ALA A 233 3.82 -4.41 -11.59
N VAL A 234 3.63 -5.35 -10.66
CA VAL A 234 2.36 -5.55 -9.96
C VAL A 234 2.20 -4.47 -8.88
N LYS A 235 1.21 -3.59 -9.06
CA LYS A 235 0.89 -2.55 -8.09
C LYS A 235 0.07 -3.13 -6.94
N VAL A 236 0.18 -2.50 -5.77
CA VAL A 236 -0.60 -2.87 -4.57
C VAL A 236 -1.39 -1.64 -4.18
N LEU A 237 -2.71 -1.77 -4.17
CA LEU A 237 -3.66 -0.72 -3.81
C LEU A 237 -4.34 -1.14 -2.52
N LEU A 238 -4.14 -0.41 -1.43
CA LEU A 238 -4.75 -0.68 -0.14
C LEU A 238 -5.76 0.41 0.18
N TYR A 239 -7.05 0.06 0.21
CA TYR A 239 -8.14 0.98 0.53
C TYR A 239 -8.91 0.45 1.74
N MET A 240 -8.88 1.20 2.83
CA MET A 240 -9.45 0.77 4.12
C MET A 240 -10.53 1.74 4.58
N PHE A 241 -11.58 1.23 5.19
CA PHE A 241 -12.72 2.02 5.65
C PHE A 241 -12.93 1.81 7.14
N GLY A 242 -12.84 2.90 7.92
CA GLY A 242 -13.05 2.83 9.37
C GLY A 242 -12.09 1.89 10.09
N GLN A 243 -10.90 1.67 9.57
CA GLN A 243 -10.02 0.65 10.17
C GLN A 243 -9.41 1.15 11.48
N PRO A 244 -9.26 0.29 12.49
CA PRO A 244 -8.58 0.64 13.73
C PRO A 244 -7.06 0.80 13.52
N ARG A 245 -6.35 1.35 14.51
CA ARG A 245 -4.88 1.36 14.51
C ARG A 245 -4.37 -0.08 14.58
N VAL A 246 -3.45 -0.44 13.69
CA VAL A 246 -3.03 -1.85 13.51
C VAL A 246 -1.76 -2.18 14.28
N GLY A 247 -0.83 -1.24 14.38
CA GLY A 247 0.49 -1.49 14.96
C GLY A 247 1.11 -0.25 15.58
N ASN A 248 2.37 -0.38 15.97
CA ASN A 248 3.15 0.72 16.52
C ASN A 248 3.75 1.62 15.42
N GLU A 249 4.39 2.72 15.85
CA GLU A 249 5.07 3.66 14.96
C GLU A 249 6.11 2.99 14.05
N ALA A 250 6.86 2.00 14.55
CA ALA A 250 7.83 1.26 13.74
C ALA A 250 7.15 0.51 12.58
N PHE A 251 6.03 -0.17 12.84
CA PHE A 251 5.23 -0.83 11.81
C PHE A 251 4.64 0.16 10.80
N ALA A 252 4.05 1.27 11.27
CA ALA A 252 3.48 2.29 10.40
C ALA A 252 4.52 2.94 9.46
N ASN A 253 5.69 3.28 10.00
CA ASN A 253 6.79 3.85 9.22
C ASN A 253 7.38 2.85 8.23
N TRP A 254 7.55 1.59 8.63
CA TRP A 254 8.05 0.54 7.74
C TRP A 254 7.08 0.31 6.57
N LEU A 255 5.78 0.19 6.84
CA LEU A 255 4.79 -0.03 5.79
C LEU A 255 4.69 1.17 4.85
N LEU A 256 4.72 2.40 5.38
CA LEU A 256 4.80 3.61 4.57
C LEU A 256 6.00 3.61 3.64
N ALA A 257 7.19 3.26 4.13
CA ALA A 257 8.40 3.19 3.32
C ALA A 257 8.27 2.15 2.20
N SER A 258 7.66 1.00 2.48
CA SER A 258 7.39 -0.05 1.49
C SER A 258 6.46 0.42 0.37
N PHE A 259 5.45 1.25 0.69
CA PHE A 259 4.52 1.82 -0.28
C PHE A 259 5.04 3.07 -1.01
N CYS A 260 6.25 3.56 -0.69
CA CYS A 260 6.73 4.83 -1.24
C CYS A 260 7.17 4.75 -2.71
N ARG A 261 7.45 3.55 -3.23
CA ARG A 261 7.96 3.31 -4.59
C ARG A 261 7.01 2.39 -5.36
N GLY A 262 7.28 2.17 -6.65
CA GLY A 262 6.56 1.16 -7.45
C GLY A 262 5.12 1.51 -7.82
N GLY A 263 4.66 2.72 -7.49
CA GLY A 263 3.29 3.14 -7.77
C GLY A 263 2.24 2.41 -6.92
N HIS A 264 2.63 1.92 -5.74
CA HIS A 264 1.69 1.39 -4.75
C HIS A 264 0.88 2.54 -4.11
N GLU A 265 -0.35 2.26 -3.71
CA GLU A 265 -1.26 3.22 -3.08
C GLU A 265 -1.76 2.67 -1.76
N LEU A 266 -1.85 3.53 -0.74
CA LEU A 266 -2.44 3.21 0.55
C LEU A 266 -3.31 4.38 0.95
N TYR A 267 -4.59 4.13 1.19
CA TYR A 267 -5.55 5.14 1.61
C TYR A 267 -6.43 4.61 2.74
N ARG A 268 -6.60 5.46 3.75
CA ARG A 268 -7.44 5.23 4.92
C ARG A 268 -8.61 6.18 4.88
N VAL A 269 -9.80 5.67 4.60
CA VAL A 269 -11.03 6.48 4.59
C VAL A 269 -11.65 6.47 5.98
N THR A 270 -11.83 7.66 6.56
CA THR A 270 -12.51 7.88 7.85
C THR A 270 -13.78 8.70 7.63
N HIS A 271 -14.82 8.44 8.43
CA HIS A 271 -16.12 9.11 8.28
C HIS A 271 -16.55 9.75 9.60
N LYS A 272 -16.80 11.06 9.55
CA LYS A 272 -17.30 11.89 10.66
C LYS A 272 -16.64 11.51 11.99
N ARG A 273 -17.43 11.10 12.99
CA ARG A 273 -17.02 10.82 14.37
C ARG A 273 -16.95 9.32 14.66
N ASP A 274 -16.70 8.51 13.63
CA ASP A 274 -16.48 7.09 13.78
C ASP A 274 -15.42 6.83 14.87
N VAL A 275 -15.78 6.07 15.89
CA VAL A 275 -14.91 5.74 17.02
C VAL A 275 -13.79 4.76 16.67
N VAL A 276 -13.99 3.87 15.70
CA VAL A 276 -13.09 2.73 15.45
C VAL A 276 -11.69 3.15 15.00
N PRO A 277 -11.53 4.14 14.09
CA PRO A 277 -10.21 4.68 13.77
C PRO A 277 -9.47 5.29 14.97
N HIS A 278 -10.11 5.52 16.11
CA HIS A 278 -9.46 6.07 17.29
C HIS A 278 -9.06 4.98 18.30
N LEU A 279 -9.21 3.71 17.92
CA LEU A 279 -8.87 2.54 18.71
C LEU A 279 -7.91 1.61 17.96
N PRO A 280 -7.03 0.86 18.65
CA PRO A 280 -6.58 1.09 20.02
C PRO A 280 -6.02 2.50 20.23
N PRO A 281 -5.96 3.00 21.47
CA PRO A 281 -5.50 4.37 21.74
C PRO A 281 -4.04 4.61 21.32
N MET A 282 -3.75 5.82 20.85
CA MET A 282 -2.39 6.26 20.56
C MET A 282 -1.52 6.26 21.83
N PHE A 283 -2.07 6.63 22.99
CA PHE A 283 -1.29 6.70 24.24
C PHE A 283 -0.75 5.34 24.71
N VAL A 284 -1.30 4.21 24.25
CA VAL A 284 -0.74 2.87 24.51
C VAL A 284 0.30 2.44 23.46
N GLY A 285 0.66 3.33 22.54
CA GLY A 285 1.75 3.17 21.57
C GLY A 285 1.35 2.57 20.23
N TYR A 286 0.08 2.72 19.85
CA TYR A 286 -0.38 2.46 18.49
C TYR A 286 -0.29 3.73 17.63
N LEU A 287 -0.11 3.54 16.32
CA LEU A 287 -0.10 4.62 15.34
C LEU A 287 -0.71 4.13 14.03
N HIS A 288 -1.50 4.95 13.39
CA HIS A 288 -1.98 4.67 12.04
C HIS A 288 -0.88 4.70 11.00
N VAL A 289 -1.06 3.87 9.97
CA VAL A 289 -0.47 4.11 8.64
C VAL A 289 -1.09 5.39 8.06
N PRO A 290 -0.34 6.18 7.27
CA PRO A 290 -0.75 7.53 6.87
C PRO A 290 -1.74 7.52 5.69
N HIS A 291 -1.98 8.68 5.09
CA HIS A 291 -2.92 8.93 3.99
C HIS A 291 -4.39 8.77 4.41
N GLU A 292 -4.76 9.41 5.50
CA GLU A 292 -6.15 9.60 5.83
C GLU A 292 -6.88 10.48 4.81
N VAL A 293 -8.07 10.03 4.44
CA VAL A 293 -9.04 10.77 3.66
C VAL A 293 -10.30 10.84 4.50
N TRP A 294 -10.53 12.02 5.08
CA TRP A 294 -11.60 12.22 6.05
C TRP A 294 -12.83 12.85 5.39
N TYR A 295 -13.96 12.17 5.53
CA TYR A 295 -15.29 12.65 5.13
C TYR A 295 -15.99 13.16 6.38
N ASP A 296 -15.97 14.47 6.59
CA ASP A 296 -16.63 15.14 7.73
C ASP A 296 -18.16 15.33 7.54
N ASN A 297 -18.71 14.72 6.49
CA ASN A 297 -20.08 14.87 6.01
C ASN A 297 -20.64 13.52 5.56
N ASP A 298 -21.96 13.47 5.33
CA ASP A 298 -22.71 12.27 4.91
C ASP A 298 -22.56 11.90 3.43
N GLY A 299 -21.88 12.74 2.65
CA GLY A 299 -21.74 12.61 1.21
C GLY A 299 -20.65 11.62 0.81
N ASP A 300 -20.36 11.63 -0.48
CA ASP A 300 -19.45 10.71 -1.15
C ASP A 300 -18.34 11.40 -1.96
N THR A 301 -18.37 12.73 -2.04
CA THR A 301 -17.51 13.51 -2.94
C THR A 301 -16.64 14.55 -2.22
N VAL A 302 -17.16 15.20 -1.18
CA VAL A 302 -16.43 16.22 -0.43
C VAL A 302 -15.65 15.56 0.69
N HIS A 303 -14.32 15.68 0.63
CA HIS A 303 -13.40 15.06 1.58
C HIS A 303 -12.19 15.97 1.85
N LYS A 304 -11.47 15.64 2.93
CA LYS A 304 -10.19 16.25 3.27
C LYS A 304 -9.07 15.21 3.17
N ASN A 305 -8.07 15.49 2.34
CA ASN A 305 -6.82 14.74 2.32
C ASN A 305 -5.93 15.22 3.48
N CYS A 306 -5.56 14.31 4.37
CA CYS A 306 -4.86 14.62 5.61
C CYS A 306 -3.34 14.65 5.43
N THR A 307 -2.68 15.45 6.26
CA THR A 307 -1.23 15.66 6.20
C THR A 307 -0.50 14.75 7.19
N ASP A 308 -0.49 13.46 6.88
CA ASP A 308 0.01 12.41 7.81
C ASP A 308 1.46 11.97 7.57
N ILE A 309 2.14 12.55 6.58
CA ILE A 309 3.48 12.13 6.12
C ILE A 309 4.47 13.26 6.27
N PHE A 310 5.64 12.94 6.83
CA PHE A 310 6.73 13.87 7.03
C PHE A 310 8.05 13.29 6.56
N GLY A 311 8.93 14.17 6.07
CA GLY A 311 10.26 13.83 5.59
C GLY A 311 10.30 13.53 4.09
N THR A 312 11.50 13.63 3.51
CA THR A 312 11.86 13.23 2.14
C THR A 312 13.38 12.97 2.13
N PRO A 313 13.91 12.00 1.36
CA PRO A 313 13.26 11.13 0.36
C PRO A 313 12.52 9.94 1.01
N CYS A 314 12.04 8.95 0.23
CA CYS A 314 11.33 7.75 0.71
C CYS A 314 11.95 7.09 1.96
N SER A 315 13.27 7.02 2.04
CA SER A 315 13.99 6.40 3.16
C SER A 315 13.94 7.20 4.48
N ALA A 316 13.43 8.43 4.44
CA ALA A 316 13.27 9.33 5.57
C ALA A 316 11.79 9.63 5.88
N LEU A 317 10.85 8.93 5.22
CA LEU A 317 9.44 9.10 5.50
C LEU A 317 9.08 8.62 6.90
N THR A 318 8.20 9.38 7.54
CA THR A 318 7.59 9.03 8.82
C THR A 318 6.10 9.33 8.78
N ALA A 319 5.32 8.45 9.41
CA ALA A 319 3.89 8.62 9.61
C ALA A 319 3.64 9.37 10.91
N ASN A 320 2.69 10.31 10.89
CA ASN A 320 2.15 10.89 12.10
C ASN A 320 0.75 11.42 11.82
N GLU A 321 -0.25 10.89 12.52
CA GLU A 321 -1.66 11.27 12.36
C GLU A 321 -1.87 12.79 12.44
N ASP A 322 -2.57 13.35 11.44
CA ASP A 322 -2.90 14.77 11.31
C ASP A 322 -3.98 15.17 12.34
N PRO A 323 -3.65 16.02 13.32
CA PRO A 323 -4.59 16.44 14.36
C PRO A 323 -5.71 17.35 13.82
N ASN A 324 -5.66 17.77 12.55
CA ASN A 324 -6.69 18.58 11.91
C ASN A 324 -7.70 17.74 11.09
N CYS A 325 -7.56 16.41 11.04
CA CYS A 325 -8.50 15.51 10.37
C CYS A 325 -9.48 14.85 11.35
N SER A 326 -9.76 13.55 11.28
CA SER A 326 -10.67 12.92 12.26
C SER A 326 -10.14 13.07 13.68
N GLY A 327 -8.82 13.20 13.87
CA GLY A 327 -8.19 13.52 15.16
C GLY A 327 -8.56 14.90 15.74
N SER A 328 -9.18 15.80 14.96
CA SER A 328 -9.58 17.14 15.41
C SER A 328 -10.87 17.14 16.25
N ILE A 329 -11.69 16.11 16.07
CA ILE A 329 -13.01 15.98 16.69
C ILE A 329 -12.99 14.89 17.76
N TYR A 330 -13.92 15.01 18.72
CA TYR A 330 -14.13 13.98 19.72
C TYR A 330 -14.95 12.81 19.10
N PRO A 331 -14.37 11.61 18.96
CA PRO A 331 -14.96 10.55 18.14
C PRO A 331 -15.89 9.67 18.99
N THR A 332 -17.19 9.90 18.87
CA THR A 332 -18.18 9.33 19.81
C THR A 332 -19.23 8.44 19.15
N SER A 333 -19.10 8.11 17.87
CA SER A 333 -20.21 7.55 17.09
C SER A 333 -19.88 6.14 16.57
N ILE A 334 -20.69 5.16 16.97
CA ILE A 334 -20.73 3.84 16.32
C ILE A 334 -21.53 3.93 15.03
N GLU A 335 -22.55 4.79 14.96
CA GLU A 335 -23.38 4.95 13.75
C GLU A 335 -22.55 5.43 12.55
N ASP A 336 -21.63 6.38 12.77
CA ASP A 336 -20.75 6.91 11.72
C ASP A 336 -19.81 5.82 11.17
N HIS A 337 -19.58 4.73 11.91
CA HIS A 337 -18.82 3.57 11.45
C HIS A 337 -19.58 2.72 10.42
N LEU A 338 -20.91 2.81 10.35
CA LEU A 338 -21.72 1.91 9.55
C LEU A 338 -21.98 2.43 8.14
N LYS A 339 -21.44 3.60 7.82
CA LYS A 339 -21.63 4.30 6.55
C LYS A 339 -20.32 4.93 6.09
N TYR A 340 -19.99 4.71 4.83
CA TYR A 340 -18.80 5.25 4.19
C TYR A 340 -19.16 5.67 2.76
N LEU A 341 -18.72 6.85 2.31
CA LEU A 341 -19.01 7.35 0.97
C LEU A 341 -20.51 7.34 0.62
N GLY A 342 -21.38 7.70 1.57
CA GLY A 342 -22.83 7.62 1.37
C GLY A 342 -23.45 6.22 1.41
N VAL A 343 -22.67 5.15 1.60
CA VAL A 343 -23.11 3.75 1.46
C VAL A 343 -22.96 2.99 2.77
N CYS A 344 -23.96 2.17 3.13
CA CYS A 344 -23.88 1.32 4.32
C CYS A 344 -22.89 0.15 4.13
N THR A 345 -22.26 -0.31 5.20
CA THR A 345 -21.16 -1.31 5.14
C THR A 345 -21.61 -2.77 5.25
N ALA A 346 -22.87 -3.04 5.60
CA ALA A 346 -23.46 -4.39 5.66
C ALA A 346 -23.69 -5.01 4.27
N CYS A 347 -23.98 -6.32 4.13
CA CYS A 347 -24.21 -6.94 2.81
C CYS A 347 -25.38 -6.30 2.00
N SER A 348 -26.44 -5.91 2.69
CA SER A 348 -27.59 -5.16 2.15
C SER A 348 -27.85 -3.94 3.03
N CYS A 349 -28.46 -2.89 2.48
CA CYS A 349 -28.84 -1.69 3.24
C CYS A 349 -30.32 -1.70 3.65
N ASP A 350 -30.88 -2.89 3.89
CA ASP A 350 -32.29 -3.02 4.24
C ASP A 350 -32.57 -2.35 5.60
N PRO A 351 -33.59 -1.48 5.70
CA PRO A 351 -33.90 -0.73 6.92
C PRO A 351 -34.51 -1.60 8.04
N GLY A 352 -34.64 -2.92 7.83
CA GLY A 352 -35.29 -3.85 8.77
C GLY A 352 -34.41 -4.30 9.95
N GLU A 353 -33.10 -4.05 9.90
CA GLU A 353 -32.17 -4.27 11.00
C GLU A 353 -31.62 -2.92 11.51
N ALA A 354 -32.52 -2.00 11.84
CA ALA A 354 -32.12 -0.78 12.54
C ALA A 354 -31.51 -1.18 13.89
N ILE A 355 -30.21 -0.92 14.05
CA ILE A 355 -29.50 -1.09 15.31
C ILE A 355 -30.15 -0.17 16.34
N SER A 356 -30.42 -0.68 17.53
CA SER A 356 -31.10 0.11 18.55
C SER A 356 -30.25 1.29 19.01
N ASP A 357 -30.89 2.38 19.44
CA ASP A 357 -30.18 3.55 20.02
C ASP A 357 -29.28 3.17 21.19
N GLU A 358 -29.61 2.10 21.92
CA GLU A 358 -28.81 1.56 23.03
C GLU A 358 -27.55 0.87 22.52
N GLU A 359 -27.64 0.12 21.42
CA GLU A 359 -26.50 -0.51 20.75
C GLU A 359 -25.60 0.50 20.03
N LEU A 360 -26.08 1.71 19.72
CA LEU A 360 -25.26 2.77 19.13
C LEU A 360 -24.51 3.61 20.18
N ARG A 361 -24.80 3.43 21.48
CA ARG A 361 -24.10 4.14 22.56
C ARG A 361 -22.73 3.55 22.83
N LEU A 362 -21.74 4.43 22.97
CA LEU A 362 -20.44 4.03 23.48
C LEU A 362 -20.56 3.62 24.97
N PRO A 363 -19.95 2.48 25.35
CA PRO A 363 -19.80 2.10 26.74
C PRO A 363 -19.07 3.18 27.55
N PRO A 364 -19.46 3.46 28.81
CA PRO A 364 -18.82 4.52 29.61
C PRO A 364 -17.31 4.36 29.82
N GLU A 365 -16.82 3.12 29.91
CA GLU A 365 -15.39 2.85 30.03
C GLU A 365 -14.64 3.23 28.75
N LEU A 366 -15.19 2.86 27.60
CA LEU A 366 -14.62 3.22 26.32
C LEU A 366 -14.68 4.71 26.05
N GLU A 367 -15.78 5.38 26.39
CA GLU A 367 -15.90 6.83 26.27
C GLU A 367 -14.76 7.54 27.02
N ARG A 368 -14.41 7.05 28.24
CA ARG A 368 -13.25 7.57 28.97
C ARG A 368 -11.93 7.30 28.27
N ILE A 369 -11.73 6.11 27.71
CA ILE A 369 -10.52 5.74 26.97
C ILE A 369 -10.33 6.66 25.76
N VAL A 370 -11.40 6.87 25.00
CA VAL A 370 -11.42 7.76 23.84
C VAL A 370 -11.18 9.22 24.26
N ALA A 371 -11.76 9.68 25.37
CA ALA A 371 -11.48 11.01 25.94
C ALA A 371 -10.01 11.20 26.30
N MET A 372 -9.42 10.20 26.98
CA MET A 372 -8.01 10.23 27.34
C MET A 372 -7.11 10.27 26.10
N ASP A 373 -7.43 9.48 25.08
CA ASP A 373 -6.67 9.48 23.82
C ASP A 373 -6.79 10.78 23.06
N TYR A 374 -7.99 11.36 22.99
CA TYR A 374 -8.20 12.67 22.39
C TYR A 374 -7.35 13.73 23.08
N ILE A 375 -7.40 13.82 24.42
CA ILE A 375 -6.57 14.76 25.20
C ILE A 375 -5.08 14.51 24.96
N TYR A 376 -4.67 13.24 24.93
CA TYR A 376 -3.28 12.86 24.67
C TYR A 376 -2.80 13.38 23.30
N GLN A 377 -3.58 13.14 22.24
CA GLN A 377 -3.28 13.59 20.88
C GLN A 377 -3.19 15.13 20.80
N GLN A 378 -4.15 15.85 21.39
CA GLN A 378 -4.13 17.32 21.43
C GLN A 378 -2.89 17.84 22.18
N SER A 379 -2.50 17.20 23.28
CA SER A 379 -1.31 17.57 24.05
C SER A 379 0.00 17.31 23.31
N ARG A 380 0.09 16.20 22.56
CA ARG A 380 1.24 15.84 21.72
C ARG A 380 1.45 16.88 20.62
N HIS A 381 0.37 17.36 20.02
CA HIS A 381 0.41 18.43 19.03
C HIS A 381 0.93 19.76 19.61
N MET A 382 0.40 20.18 20.77
CA MET A 382 0.85 21.42 21.44
C MET A 382 2.33 21.40 21.83
N ARG A 383 2.88 20.24 22.22
CA ARG A 383 4.31 20.09 22.55
C ARG A 383 5.22 20.20 21.33
N ARG A 384 4.77 19.75 20.15
CA ARG A 384 5.54 19.81 18.89
C ARG A 384 5.53 21.20 18.25
N PHE A 385 4.43 21.95 18.41
CA PHE A 385 4.30 23.32 17.93
C PHE A 385 3.91 24.26 19.07
N PRO A 386 4.86 24.62 19.96
CA PRO A 386 4.59 25.62 20.98
C PRO A 386 4.22 26.93 20.26
N SER A 387 3.02 27.44 20.52
CA SER A 387 2.56 28.72 20.01
C SER A 387 3.64 29.78 20.23
N SER A 388 4.11 30.42 19.15
CA SER A 388 5.12 31.47 19.21
C SER A 388 4.79 32.51 20.29
N PRO A 389 5.75 32.97 21.12
CA PRO A 389 5.52 33.91 22.23
C PRO A 389 5.14 35.33 21.79
N ARG A 390 4.67 35.52 20.55
CA ARG A 390 4.14 36.81 20.07
C ARG A 390 2.71 37.10 20.54
N PHE A 391 1.95 36.11 21.00
CA PHE A 391 0.59 36.32 21.49
C PHE A 391 0.47 36.65 22.98
N THR A 392 1.46 36.28 23.80
CA THR A 392 1.43 36.57 25.26
C THR A 392 1.81 38.01 25.59
N LYS A 393 2.57 38.71 24.73
CA LYS A 393 2.90 40.14 24.95
C LYS A 393 1.75 41.11 24.69
N SER A 394 0.68 40.69 24.00
CA SER A 394 -0.49 41.54 23.72
C SER A 394 -1.44 41.65 24.93
N LEU A 395 -1.53 40.60 25.75
CA LEU A 395 -2.39 40.58 26.94
C LEU A 395 -1.75 41.25 28.17
N GLU A 396 -0.43 41.22 28.31
CA GLU A 396 0.27 41.95 29.38
C GLU A 396 0.37 43.45 29.11
N ALA A 397 0.43 43.88 27.84
CA ALA A 397 0.43 45.29 27.48
C ALA A 397 -0.93 45.99 27.67
N ARG A 398 -2.04 45.23 27.70
CA ARG A 398 -3.39 45.75 28.01
C ARG A 398 -3.75 45.78 29.49
N ARG A 399 -2.90 45.24 30.37
CA ARG A 399 -3.04 45.34 31.84
C ARG A 399 -2.24 46.50 32.44
N ARG A 400 -1.53 47.29 31.63
CA ARG A 400 -0.74 48.46 32.06
C ARG A 400 -1.12 49.76 31.35
N LYS A 401 -2.40 49.95 31.02
CA LYS A 401 -2.95 51.26 30.67
C LYS A 401 -4.25 51.51 31.40
#